data_AF-A0A7S2A4H9-F1
#
_entry.id   AF-A0A7S2A4H9-F1
#
_cell.length_a   1.000
_cell.length_b   1.000
_cell.length_c   1.000
_cell.angle_alpha   90.00
_cell.angle_beta   90.00
_cell.angle_gamma   90.00
#
_symmetry.space_group_name_H-M   'P 1'
#
loop_
_entity.id
_entity.type
_entity.pdbx_description
1 polymer ?
#
loop_
_entity_poly.entity_id
_entity_poly.type
_entity_poly.pdbx_seq_one_letter_code
_entity_poly.pdbx_strand_id
1 'polypeptide(L)'
;NIYPAMSGHNTICVATALLECNVIPMEEPTTNFTLEAPAGPIEITAQCSNGKAKSIAFRNEPSFVEALDVSIDVPTFGKVVVDIAYGGMWYAVVDANSVGLAPLCPTKARKICKLGQMIKIATKEQHPVQHPKIDYPGVDILVFREKPATAEAGDGSHCRHGRNAVVMTNQELDWNDPSTWT
;
A
#
# COMPACT_ATOMS: atom_id res chain seq x y z
N ASN A 1 16.25 4.80 -7.02
CA ASN A 1 14.81 4.54 -7.13
C ASN A 1 14.56 3.15 -7.66
N ILE A 2 13.73 2.37 -6.97
CA ILE A 2 13.34 1.01 -7.33
C ILE A 2 11.94 1.08 -7.92
N TYR A 3 11.69 0.34 -8.99
CA TYR A 3 10.35 0.24 -9.58
C TYR A 3 9.50 -0.73 -8.74
N PRO A 4 8.28 -0.35 -8.31
CA PRO A 4 7.44 -1.21 -7.46
C PRO A 4 7.22 -2.60 -8.04
N ALA A 5 7.31 -3.64 -7.21
CA ALA A 5 7.14 -5.01 -7.68
C ALA A 5 5.67 -5.36 -7.99
N MET A 6 4.72 -4.83 -7.20
CA MET A 6 3.27 -5.00 -7.43
C MET A 6 2.49 -3.79 -6.91
N SER A 7 1.40 -3.43 -7.60
CA SER A 7 0.44 -2.42 -7.14
C SER A 7 -1.01 -2.90 -7.35
N GLY A 8 -1.75 -3.05 -6.24
CA GLY A 8 -3.10 -3.61 -6.28
C GLY A 8 -4.09 -2.76 -7.08
N HIS A 9 -4.07 -1.44 -6.92
CA HIS A 9 -4.98 -0.56 -7.68
C HIS A 9 -4.65 -0.57 -9.18
N ASN A 10 -3.36 -0.58 -9.55
CA ASN A 10 -2.97 -0.64 -10.96
C ASN A 10 -3.32 -2.00 -11.58
N THR A 11 -3.18 -3.09 -10.82
CA THR A 11 -3.63 -4.43 -11.26
C THR A 11 -5.11 -4.43 -11.60
N ILE A 12 -5.95 -3.83 -10.74
CA ILE A 12 -7.40 -3.68 -11.00
C ILE A 12 -7.64 -2.84 -12.26
N CYS A 13 -6.97 -1.69 -12.40
CA CYS A 13 -7.11 -0.83 -13.58
C CYS A 13 -6.73 -1.55 -14.88
N VAL A 14 -5.60 -2.26 -14.89
CA VAL A 14 -5.11 -3.00 -16.05
C VAL A 14 -6.08 -4.12 -16.42
N ALA A 15 -6.51 -4.92 -15.43
CA ALA A 15 -7.49 -5.99 -15.66
C ALA A 15 -8.79 -5.47 -16.28
N THR A 16 -9.35 -4.39 -15.72
CA THR A 16 -10.56 -3.74 -16.25
C THR A 16 -10.34 -3.23 -17.68
N ALA A 17 -9.23 -2.54 -17.95
CA ALA A 17 -8.94 -1.99 -19.26
C ALA A 17 -8.77 -3.09 -20.33
N LEU A 18 -8.08 -4.19 -20.01
CA LEU A 18 -7.90 -5.31 -20.94
C LEU A 18 -9.23 -5.95 -21.34
N LEU A 19 -10.16 -6.09 -20.39
CA LEU A 19 -11.48 -6.64 -20.64
C LEU A 19 -12.40 -5.66 -21.39
N GLU A 20 -12.52 -4.41 -20.93
CA GLU A 20 -13.47 -3.46 -21.50
C GLU A 20 -13.01 -2.90 -22.87
N CYS A 21 -11.71 -2.92 -23.15
CA CYS A 21 -11.17 -2.60 -24.48
C CYS A 21 -11.12 -3.81 -25.42
N ASN A 22 -11.65 -4.97 -25.03
CA ASN A 22 -11.63 -6.22 -25.80
C ASN A 22 -10.21 -6.67 -26.23
N VAL A 23 -9.19 -6.37 -25.42
CA VAL A 23 -7.83 -6.90 -25.63
C VAL A 23 -7.80 -8.39 -25.27
N ILE A 24 -8.56 -8.77 -24.23
CA ILE A 24 -8.82 -10.15 -23.83
C ILE A 24 -10.33 -10.38 -23.94
N PRO A 25 -10.79 -11.56 -24.41
CA PRO A 25 -12.22 -11.90 -24.42
C PRO A 25 -12.83 -11.82 -23.02
N MET A 26 -14.00 -11.17 -22.91
CA MET A 26 -14.78 -11.14 -21.68
C MET A 26 -15.80 -12.28 -21.68
N GLU A 27 -15.77 -13.10 -20.64
CA GLU A 27 -16.75 -14.15 -20.34
C GLU A 27 -17.66 -13.72 -19.18
N GLU A 28 -18.98 -13.88 -19.33
CA GLU A 28 -19.97 -13.57 -18.30
C GLU A 28 -20.53 -14.88 -17.67
N PRO A 29 -20.78 -14.93 -16.35
CA PRO A 29 -20.70 -13.82 -15.38
C PRO A 29 -19.28 -13.62 -14.80
N THR A 30 -18.32 -14.46 -15.16
CA THR A 30 -16.97 -14.41 -14.58
C THR A 30 -15.92 -14.70 -15.65
N THR A 31 -14.93 -13.80 -15.76
CA THR A 31 -13.73 -14.02 -16.57
C THR A 31 -12.54 -14.29 -15.64
N ASN A 32 -11.76 -15.33 -15.91
CA ASN A 32 -10.53 -15.63 -15.18
C ASN A 32 -9.33 -15.57 -16.12
N PHE A 33 -8.25 -14.94 -15.68
CA PHE A 33 -6.99 -14.86 -16.41
C PHE A 33 -5.83 -14.54 -15.45
N THR A 34 -4.61 -14.56 -15.96
CA THR A 34 -3.41 -14.27 -15.17
C THR A 34 -2.68 -13.08 -15.77
N LEU A 35 -2.27 -12.15 -14.92
CA LEU A 35 -1.34 -11.08 -15.26
C LEU A 35 0.04 -11.42 -14.74
N GLU A 36 1.09 -10.92 -15.38
CA GLU A 36 2.46 -11.04 -14.87
C GLU A 36 2.94 -9.66 -14.40
N ALA A 37 3.27 -9.56 -13.12
CA ALA A 37 3.88 -8.38 -12.51
C ALA A 37 5.36 -8.67 -12.19
N PRO A 38 6.22 -7.66 -11.94
CA PRO A 38 7.59 -7.91 -11.50
C PRO A 38 7.70 -8.76 -10.22
N ALA A 39 6.67 -8.74 -9.36
CA ALA A 39 6.60 -9.61 -8.18
C ALA A 39 6.30 -11.09 -8.51
N GLY A 40 5.70 -11.38 -9.67
CA GLY A 40 5.25 -12.71 -10.05
C GLY A 40 3.87 -12.74 -10.74
N PRO A 41 3.33 -13.94 -11.00
CA PRO A 41 2.01 -14.13 -11.59
C PRO A 41 0.87 -13.76 -10.62
N ILE A 42 -0.09 -12.99 -11.13
CA ILE A 42 -1.24 -12.49 -10.38
C ILE A 42 -2.51 -13.08 -11.00
N GLU A 43 -3.16 -14.00 -10.29
CA GLU A 43 -4.44 -14.58 -10.71
C GLU A 43 -5.55 -13.53 -10.59
N ILE A 44 -6.34 -13.35 -11.64
CA ILE A 44 -7.45 -12.41 -11.72
C ILE A 44 -8.77 -13.17 -11.85
N THR A 45 -9.76 -12.76 -11.06
CA THR A 45 -11.16 -13.14 -11.21
C THR A 45 -11.99 -11.86 -11.36
N ALA A 46 -12.56 -11.65 -12.55
CA ALA A 46 -13.40 -10.51 -12.85
C ALA A 46 -14.88 -10.90 -12.85
N GLN A 47 -15.72 -10.18 -12.11
CA GLN A 47 -17.18 -10.30 -12.24
C GLN A 47 -17.65 -9.40 -13.37
N CYS A 48 -18.27 -9.97 -14.39
CA CYS A 48 -18.59 -9.30 -15.63
C CYS A 48 -20.11 -9.31 -15.89
N SER A 49 -20.63 -8.18 -16.37
CA SER A 49 -22.04 -8.07 -16.76
C SER A 49 -22.28 -6.90 -17.70
N ASN A 50 -23.01 -7.16 -18.80
CA ASN A 50 -23.32 -6.21 -19.85
C ASN A 50 -22.05 -5.59 -20.48
N GLY A 51 -21.05 -6.43 -20.77
CA GLY A 51 -19.79 -6.01 -21.39
C GLY A 51 -18.91 -5.13 -20.50
N LYS A 52 -19.10 -5.17 -19.18
CA LYS A 52 -18.33 -4.38 -18.20
C LYS A 52 -17.78 -5.25 -17.08
N ALA A 53 -16.56 -4.95 -16.64
CA ALA A 53 -15.99 -5.54 -15.43
C ALA A 53 -16.54 -4.79 -14.19
N LYS A 54 -17.38 -5.45 -13.41
CA LYS A 54 -18.05 -4.88 -12.22
C LYS A 54 -17.17 -4.89 -10.99
N SER A 55 -16.38 -5.94 -10.83
CA SER A 55 -15.38 -6.05 -9.77
C SER A 55 -14.23 -6.93 -10.24
N ILE A 56 -13.05 -6.62 -9.73
CA ILE A 56 -11.84 -7.39 -9.95
C ILE A 56 -11.37 -7.89 -8.59
N ALA A 57 -11.26 -9.21 -8.45
CA ALA A 57 -10.52 -9.84 -7.37
C ALA A 57 -9.20 -10.36 -7.93
N PHE A 58 -8.14 -10.33 -7.12
CA PHE A 58 -6.86 -10.89 -7.50
C PHE A 58 -6.19 -11.61 -6.33
N ARG A 59 -5.43 -12.65 -6.64
CA ARG A 59 -4.51 -13.29 -5.69
C ARG A 59 -3.17 -12.58 -5.79
N ASN A 60 -2.81 -11.87 -4.72
CA ASN A 60 -1.48 -11.26 -4.64
C ASN A 60 -0.40 -12.31 -4.37
N GLU A 61 0.85 -11.93 -4.64
CA GLU A 61 2.02 -12.65 -4.13
C GLU A 61 2.03 -12.73 -2.60
N PRO A 62 2.76 -13.69 -1.99
CA PRO A 62 2.83 -13.84 -0.55
C PRO A 62 3.23 -12.56 0.17
N SER A 63 2.32 -12.07 1.02
CA SER A 63 2.57 -10.97 1.94
C SER A 63 3.05 -11.51 3.29
N PHE A 64 4.02 -10.85 3.92
CA PHE A 64 4.59 -11.27 5.20
C PHE A 64 5.10 -10.09 6.01
N VAL A 65 5.30 -10.31 7.31
CA VAL A 65 5.89 -9.33 8.23
C VAL A 65 7.38 -9.57 8.32
N GLU A 66 8.17 -8.51 8.23
CA GLU A 66 9.61 -8.54 8.45
C GLU A 66 9.94 -8.25 9.91
N ALA A 67 9.35 -7.18 10.47
CA ALA A 67 9.58 -6.77 11.85
C ALA A 67 8.34 -6.10 12.44
N LEU A 68 8.13 -6.26 13.75
CA LEU A 68 7.06 -5.62 14.51
C LEU A 68 7.67 -4.68 15.55
N ASP A 69 6.94 -3.62 15.87
CA ASP A 69 7.25 -2.70 16.98
C ASP A 69 8.69 -2.11 16.93
N VAL A 70 9.19 -1.82 15.73
CA VAL A 70 10.52 -1.23 15.53
C VAL A 70 10.50 0.24 15.93
N SER A 71 11.38 0.63 16.85
CA SER A 71 11.53 2.04 17.26
C SER A 71 12.49 2.77 16.30
N ILE A 72 11.97 3.80 15.63
CA ILE A 72 12.69 4.66 14.68
C ILE A 72 12.82 6.06 15.26
N ASP A 73 14.03 6.60 15.28
CA ASP A 73 14.31 7.98 15.68
C ASP A 73 14.13 8.91 14.47
N VAL A 74 13.05 9.69 14.42
CA VAL A 74 12.77 10.58 13.28
C VAL A 74 13.29 11.99 13.59
N PRO A 75 14.27 12.51 12.83
CA PRO A 75 14.80 13.85 13.05
C PRO A 75 13.70 14.90 13.13
N THR A 76 13.81 15.80 14.11
CA THR A 76 12.85 16.89 14.41
C THR A 76 11.46 16.47 14.88
N PHE A 77 11.12 15.17 14.89
CA PHE A 77 9.83 14.65 15.35
C PHE A 77 9.94 13.80 16.63
N GLY A 78 10.99 12.98 16.75
CA GLY A 78 11.21 12.08 17.87
C GLY A 78 10.98 10.60 17.52
N LYS A 79 10.80 9.77 18.55
CA LYS A 79 10.63 8.32 18.37
C LYS A 79 9.25 7.96 17.83
N VAL A 80 9.24 7.09 16.83
CA VAL A 80 8.04 6.50 16.23
C VAL A 80 8.18 4.99 16.23
N VAL A 81 7.11 4.28 16.57
CA VAL A 81 7.06 2.80 16.45
C VAL A 81 6.44 2.44 15.10
N VAL A 82 7.12 1.59 14.35
CA VAL A 82 6.68 1.12 13.03
C VAL A 82 6.65 -0.41 12.99
N ASP A 83 5.68 -0.97 12.28
CA ASP A 83 5.78 -2.35 11.79
C ASP A 83 6.32 -2.32 10.35
N ILE A 84 7.13 -3.29 9.97
CA ILE A 84 7.67 -3.41 8.61
C ILE A 84 7.15 -4.69 7.97
N ALA A 85 6.47 -4.56 6.84
CA ALA A 85 5.84 -5.69 6.16
C ALA A 85 5.93 -5.57 4.64
N TYR A 86 5.92 -6.71 3.97
CA TYR A 86 5.86 -6.82 2.52
C TYR A 86 4.46 -7.23 2.07
N GLY A 87 3.95 -6.55 1.03
CA GLY A 87 2.67 -6.88 0.40
C GLY A 87 2.65 -6.64 -1.11
N GLY A 88 3.80 -6.83 -1.76
CA GLY A 88 4.06 -6.39 -3.15
C GLY A 88 4.96 -5.15 -3.23
N MET A 89 5.06 -4.40 -2.12
CA MET A 89 6.05 -3.37 -1.83
C MET A 89 6.42 -3.46 -0.34
N TRP A 90 7.51 -2.83 0.07
CA TRP A 90 7.86 -2.71 1.48
C TRP A 90 7.13 -1.53 2.12
N TYR A 91 6.36 -1.82 3.17
CA TYR A 91 5.60 -0.85 3.96
C TYR A 91 6.26 -0.62 5.31
N ALA A 92 6.42 0.65 5.70
CA ALA A 92 6.40 1.04 7.10
C ALA A 92 4.95 1.33 7.51
N VAL A 93 4.45 0.64 8.54
CA VAL A 93 3.08 0.76 9.04
C VAL A 93 3.12 1.50 10.37
N VAL A 94 2.36 2.59 10.49
CA VAL A 94 2.35 3.44 11.68
C VAL A 94 0.91 3.62 12.18
N ASP A 95 0.70 3.52 13.49
CA ASP A 95 -0.56 3.94 14.10
C ASP A 95 -0.70 5.47 14.00
N ALA A 96 -1.70 5.94 13.26
CA ALA A 96 -1.96 7.36 13.06
C ALA A 96 -2.21 8.12 14.37
N ASN A 97 -2.73 7.44 15.41
CA ASN A 97 -2.95 8.06 16.71
C ASN A 97 -1.63 8.34 17.44
N SER A 98 -0.67 7.41 17.37
CA SER A 98 0.66 7.54 18.02
C SER A 98 1.44 8.78 17.56
N VAL A 99 1.14 9.29 16.36
CA VAL A 99 1.80 10.45 15.75
C VAL A 99 0.89 11.67 15.63
N GLY A 100 -0.27 11.67 16.28
CA GLY A 100 -1.20 12.80 16.29
C GLY A 100 -1.78 13.14 14.91
N LEU A 101 -1.99 12.13 14.07
CA LEU A 101 -2.65 12.26 12.76
C LEU A 101 -4.11 11.81 12.77
N ALA A 102 -4.53 10.96 13.72
CA ALA A 102 -5.92 10.55 13.87
C ALA A 102 -6.87 11.75 14.20
N PRO A 103 -8.11 11.78 13.70
CA PRO A 103 -8.58 10.97 12.57
C PRO A 103 -7.91 11.42 11.26
N LEU A 104 -7.66 10.47 10.37
CA LEU A 104 -7.18 10.67 9.01
C LEU A 104 -8.29 11.33 8.18
N CYS A 105 -7.98 12.50 7.62
CA CYS A 105 -8.91 13.28 6.81
C CYS A 105 -8.18 14.13 5.75
N PRO A 106 -8.86 14.54 4.67
CA PRO A 106 -8.25 15.29 3.58
C PRO A 106 -7.59 16.61 4.00
N THR A 107 -8.14 17.31 5.00
CA THR A 107 -7.56 18.59 5.49
C THR A 107 -6.18 18.43 6.13
N LYS A 108 -5.80 17.21 6.54
CA LYS A 108 -4.48 16.87 7.06
C LYS A 108 -3.51 16.35 5.99
N ALA A 109 -3.90 16.29 4.71
CA ALA A 109 -3.10 15.65 3.64
C ALA A 109 -1.65 16.14 3.59
N ARG A 110 -1.41 17.45 3.67
CA ARG A 110 -0.03 18.00 3.68
C ARG A 110 0.80 17.50 4.87
N LYS A 111 0.19 17.41 6.06
CA LYS A 111 0.87 16.90 7.27
C LYS A 111 1.11 15.38 7.16
N ILE A 112 0.17 14.65 6.57
CA ILE A 112 0.28 13.21 6.28
C ILE A 112 1.45 12.95 5.34
N CYS A 113 1.50 13.63 4.17
CA CYS A 113 2.62 13.47 3.23
C CYS A 113 3.95 13.82 3.90
N LYS A 114 4.00 14.97 4.59
CA LYS A 114 5.21 15.44 5.27
C LYS A 114 5.78 14.41 6.25
N LEU A 115 4.94 14.00 7.20
CA LEU A 115 5.37 13.08 8.25
C LEU A 115 5.63 11.68 7.69
N GLY A 116 4.84 11.24 6.71
CA GLY A 116 5.02 9.94 6.09
C GLY A 116 6.34 9.83 5.33
N GLN A 117 6.74 10.87 4.60
CA GLN A 117 8.04 10.90 3.95
C GLN A 117 9.19 10.87 4.97
N MET A 118 9.12 11.69 6.02
CA MET A 118 10.15 11.72 7.07
C MET A 118 10.31 10.35 7.75
N ILE A 119 9.21 9.73 8.20
CA ILE A 119 9.28 8.42 8.87
C ILE A 119 9.77 7.35 7.89
N LYS A 120 9.32 7.38 6.63
CA LYS A 120 9.75 6.42 5.61
C LYS A 120 11.26 6.44 5.40
N ILE A 121 11.83 7.63 5.22
CA ILE A 121 13.27 7.80 5.00
C ILE A 121 14.06 7.37 6.24
N ALA A 122 13.65 7.82 7.43
CA ALA A 122 14.28 7.40 8.69
C ALA A 122 14.22 5.87 8.89
N THR A 123 13.09 5.23 8.56
CA THR A 123 12.94 3.77 8.64
C THR A 123 13.87 3.06 7.66
N LYS A 124 13.94 3.55 6.41
CA LYS A 124 14.82 2.98 5.38
C LYS A 124 16.30 3.07 5.77
N GLU A 125 16.71 4.15 6.41
CA GLU A 125 18.09 4.37 6.88
C GLU A 125 18.43 3.50 8.10
N GLN A 126 17.53 3.40 9.08
CA GLN A 126 17.79 2.74 10.36
C GLN A 126 17.48 1.24 10.35
N HIS A 127 16.57 0.79 9.50
CA HIS A 127 16.16 -0.60 9.37
C HIS A 127 16.06 -1.00 7.89
N PRO A 128 17.18 -1.09 7.16
CA PRO A 128 17.17 -1.56 5.77
C PRO A 128 16.60 -2.99 5.71
N VAL A 129 15.83 -3.27 4.66
CA VAL A 129 15.17 -4.57 4.41
C VAL A 129 15.50 -5.08 3.02
N GLN A 130 15.41 -6.39 2.81
CA GLN A 130 15.63 -7.03 1.52
C GLN A 130 14.60 -8.15 1.33
N HIS A 131 13.94 -8.20 0.18
CA HIS A 131 13.03 -9.30 -0.11
C HIS A 131 13.81 -10.63 -0.21
N PRO A 132 13.33 -11.73 0.42
CA PRO A 132 14.10 -12.97 0.53
C PRO A 132 14.30 -13.72 -0.80
N LYS A 133 13.56 -13.36 -1.85
CA LYS A 133 13.56 -14.09 -3.14
C LYS A 133 13.79 -13.23 -4.38
N ILE A 134 13.69 -11.91 -4.29
CA ILE A 134 13.87 -11.00 -5.44
C ILE A 134 14.76 -9.84 -5.01
N ASP A 135 15.45 -9.22 -5.96
CA ASP A 135 16.28 -8.05 -5.71
C ASP A 135 15.41 -6.80 -5.50
N TYR A 136 14.82 -6.69 -4.31
CA TYR A 136 13.89 -5.64 -3.95
C TYR A 136 14.17 -5.11 -2.53
N PRO A 137 15.16 -4.19 -2.39
CA PRO A 137 15.56 -3.63 -1.10
C PRO A 137 14.78 -2.38 -0.67
N GLY A 138 14.71 -2.20 0.64
CA GLY A 138 14.38 -0.95 1.30
C GLY A 138 12.89 -0.65 1.36
N VAL A 139 12.49 0.11 2.38
CA VAL A 139 11.11 0.57 2.54
C VAL A 139 10.76 1.56 1.42
N ASP A 140 9.68 1.28 0.69
CA ASP A 140 9.25 2.08 -0.47
C ASP A 140 8.18 3.11 -0.13
N ILE A 141 7.30 2.72 0.79
CA ILE A 141 6.07 3.44 1.10
C ILE A 141 5.75 3.35 2.58
N LEU A 142 4.99 4.33 3.06
CA LEU A 142 4.50 4.35 4.43
C LEU A 142 2.99 4.32 4.43
N VAL A 143 2.39 3.62 5.39
CA VAL A 143 0.96 3.63 5.63
C VAL A 143 0.66 4.03 7.07
N PHE A 144 -0.11 5.11 7.22
CA PHE A 144 -0.76 5.40 8.50
C PHE A 144 -2.07 4.63 8.58
N ARG A 145 -2.29 3.88 9.65
CA ARG A 145 -3.55 3.18 9.92
C ARG A 145 -4.26 3.76 11.13
N GLU A 146 -5.58 3.72 11.11
CA GLU A 146 -6.40 3.87 12.31
C GLU A 146 -6.66 2.51 12.96
N LYS A 147 -7.15 2.53 14.20
CA LYS A 147 -7.62 1.31 14.86
C LYS A 147 -8.80 0.73 14.07
N PRO A 148 -8.78 -0.57 13.70
CA PRO A 148 -9.91 -1.18 13.05
C PRO A 148 -11.18 -1.11 13.91
N ALA A 149 -12.31 -0.83 13.29
CA ALA A 149 -13.63 -0.90 13.87
C ALA A 149 -14.38 -2.12 13.31
N THR A 150 -15.28 -2.68 14.12
CA THR A 150 -16.28 -3.62 13.61
C THR A 150 -17.38 -2.82 12.93
N ALA A 151 -17.75 -3.20 11.72
CA ALA A 151 -18.90 -2.65 11.00
C ALA A 151 -19.83 -3.80 10.60
N GLU A 152 -21.11 -3.49 10.41
CA GLU A 152 -22.05 -4.40 9.77
C GLU A 152 -21.98 -4.18 8.26
N ALA A 153 -21.74 -5.26 7.52
CA ALA A 153 -21.86 -5.27 6.07
C ALA A 153 -23.34 -5.28 5.68
N GLY A 154 -23.63 -4.89 4.43
CA GLY A 154 -25.01 -4.81 3.90
C GLY A 154 -25.75 -6.14 3.84
N ASP A 155 -25.07 -7.26 4.03
CA ASP A 155 -25.62 -8.62 4.09
C ASP A 155 -25.82 -9.14 5.54
N GLY A 156 -25.60 -8.29 6.55
CA GLY A 156 -25.69 -8.65 7.97
C GLY A 156 -24.44 -9.35 8.52
N SER A 157 -23.40 -9.55 7.72
CA SER A 157 -22.12 -10.06 8.23
C SER A 157 -21.32 -8.97 8.98
N HIS A 158 -20.54 -9.36 9.97
CA HIS A 158 -19.59 -8.44 10.59
C HIS A 158 -18.33 -8.33 9.74
N CYS A 159 -18.00 -7.12 9.30
CA CYS A 159 -16.74 -6.83 8.64
C CYS A 159 -15.82 -6.03 9.57
N ARG A 160 -14.51 -6.26 9.46
CA ARG A 160 -13.52 -5.37 10.07
C ARG A 160 -13.20 -4.27 9.07
N HIS A 161 -13.36 -3.03 9.47
CA HIS A 161 -13.04 -1.86 8.67
C HIS A 161 -11.92 -1.07 9.33
N GLY A 162 -10.90 -0.70 8.56
CA GLY A 162 -9.82 0.17 9.02
C GLY A 162 -9.54 1.23 7.97
N ARG A 163 -9.48 2.50 8.40
CA ARG A 163 -9.03 3.58 7.54
C ARG A 163 -7.51 3.65 7.53
N ASN A 164 -6.95 3.92 6.37
CA ASN A 164 -5.52 4.17 6.24
C ASN A 164 -5.23 5.30 5.23
N ALA A 165 -4.01 5.83 5.28
CA ALA A 165 -3.48 6.75 4.27
C ALA A 165 -2.06 6.29 3.90
N VAL A 166 -1.85 6.00 2.61
CA VAL A 166 -0.56 5.57 2.08
C VAL A 166 0.17 6.79 1.51
N VAL A 167 1.44 6.95 1.90
CA VAL A 167 2.34 7.99 1.42
C VAL A 167 3.35 7.35 0.48
N MET A 168 3.25 7.71 -0.79
CA MET A 168 4.17 7.30 -1.86
C MET A 168 4.81 8.56 -2.43
N THR A 169 6.07 8.76 -2.08
CA THR A 169 6.86 9.96 -2.39
C THR A 169 8.11 9.55 -3.14
N ASN A 170 8.34 10.20 -4.28
CA ASN A 170 9.46 9.90 -5.18
C ASN A 170 10.60 10.94 -5.07
N GLN A 171 10.45 11.96 -4.23
CA GLN A 171 11.47 12.98 -4.00
C GLN A 171 12.49 12.49 -2.97
N GLU A 172 13.75 12.90 -3.16
CA GLU A 172 14.79 12.75 -2.15
C GLU A 172 14.53 13.75 -1.01
N LEU A 173 14.62 13.27 0.23
CA LEU A 173 14.50 14.11 1.41
C LEU A 173 15.90 14.59 1.80
N ASP A 174 16.04 15.90 2.03
CA ASP A 174 17.17 16.50 2.72
C ASP A 174 16.72 16.93 4.12
N TRP A 175 17.34 16.34 5.16
CA TRP A 175 17.04 16.66 6.55
C TRP A 175 17.35 18.13 6.91
N ASN A 176 18.15 18.83 6.11
CA ASN A 176 18.49 20.25 6.29
C ASN A 176 17.56 21.19 5.51
N ASP A 177 16.74 20.69 4.58
CA ASP A 177 15.79 21.48 3.81
C ASP A 177 14.34 20.98 4.01
N PRO A 178 13.57 21.63 4.91
CA PRO A 178 12.17 21.28 5.18
C PRO A 178 11.22 21.34 3.97
N SER A 179 11.61 21.98 2.87
CA SER A 179 10.81 22.03 1.65
C SER A 179 10.78 20.68 0.91
N THR A 180 11.77 19.80 1.15
CA THR A 180 11.89 18.47 0.54
C THR A 180 11.12 17.38 1.27
N TRP A 181 10.50 17.70 2.42
CA TRP A 181 9.91 16.69 3.28
C TRP A 181 8.53 16.21 2.81
N THR A 182 8.00 16.67 1.67
CA THR A 182 6.66 16.31 1.16
C THR A 182 6.68 15.58 -0.17
#